data_AF-A0A3M3KDK0-F1
#
_entry.id   AF-A0A3M3KDK0-F1
#
_cell.length_a   1.000
_cell.length_b   1.000
_cell.length_c   1.000
_cell.angle_alpha   90.00
_cell.angle_beta   90.00
_cell.angle_gamma   90.00
#
_symmetry.space_group_name_H-M   'P 1'
#
loop_
_entity.id
_entity.type
_entity.pdbx_description
1 polymer ?
#
loop_
_entity_poly.entity_id
_entity_poly.type
_entity_poly.pdbx_seq_one_letter_code
_entity_poly.pdbx_strand_id
1 'polypeptide(L)' 'MELLRIVERLSLAGNEPDAQAILKMIILFQADEDKLAGYVDEVRAGRIVRERSE' A
#
# COMPACT_ATOMS: atom_id res chain seq x y z
N MET A 1 1.08 10.83 6.12
CA MET A 1 0.70 9.41 6.27
C MET A 1 -0.11 9.26 7.56
N GLU A 2 -1.44 9.16 7.47
CA GLU A 2 -2.29 8.97 8.66
C GLU A 2 -2.08 7.60 9.31
N LEU A 3 -1.78 6.56 8.53
CA LEU A 3 -1.54 5.21 9.03
C LEU A 3 -0.32 5.14 9.97
N LEU A 4 0.77 5.85 9.69
CA LEU A 4 1.93 5.91 10.58
C LEU A 4 1.60 6.60 11.92
N ARG A 5 0.75 7.64 11.91
CA ARG A 5 0.25 8.28 13.14
C ARG A 5 -0.61 7.32 13.97
N ILE A 6 -1.33 6.41 13.33
CA ILE A 6 -2.13 5.39 14.03
C ILE A 6 -1.21 4.34 14.66
N VAL A 7 -0.18 3.87 13.94
CA VAL A 7 0.83 2.94 14.49
C VAL A 7 1.48 3.54 15.75
N GLU A 8 1.89 4.80 15.69
CA GLU A 8 2.49 5.50 16.84
C GLU A 8 1.53 5.56 18.04
N ARG A 9 0.26 5.91 17.81
CA ARG A 9 -0.76 5.96 18.87
C ARG A 9 -1.05 4.59 19.49
N LEU A 10 -1.09 3.53 18.69
CA LEU A 10 -1.28 2.16 19.18
C LEU A 10 -0.09 1.69 20.01
N SER A 11 1.13 2.02 19.57
CA SER A 11 2.36 1.73 20.31
C SER A 11 2.38 2.45 21.66
N LEU A 12 2.02 3.74 21.68
CA LEU A 12 1.90 4.54 22.91
C LEU A 12 0.81 4.03 23.85
N ALA A 13 -0.25 3.42 23.32
CA ALA A 13 -1.30 2.78 24.09
C ALA A 13 -0.93 1.36 24.59
N GLY A 14 0.28 0.87 24.29
CA GLY A 14 0.73 -0.48 24.62
C GLY A 14 0.10 -1.59 23.76
N ASN A 15 -0.62 -1.23 22.70
CA ASN A 15 -1.23 -2.17 21.77
C ASN A 15 -0.27 -2.50 20.62
N GLU A 16 0.83 -3.17 20.98
CA GLU A 16 1.88 -3.58 20.05
C GLU A 16 1.38 -4.55 18.94
N PRO A 17 0.48 -5.52 19.21
CA PRO A 17 -0.03 -6.41 18.17
C PRO A 17 -0.72 -5.65 17.02
N ASP A 18 -1.60 -4.69 17.34
CA ASP A 18 -2.31 -3.93 16.33
C ASP A 18 -1.38 -2.92 15.62
N ALA A 19 -0.42 -2.33 16.35
CA ALA A 19 0.60 -1.47 15.76
C ALA A 19 1.41 -2.22 14.68
N GLN A 20 1.82 -3.46 14.97
CA GLN A 20 2.52 -4.32 14.02
C GLN A 20 1.65 -4.73 12.82
N ALA A 21 0.36 -5.01 13.05
CA ALA A 21 -0.57 -5.34 11.97
C ALA A 21 -0.70 -4.18 10.97
N ILE A 22 -0.86 -2.95 11.47
CA ILE A 22 -0.94 -1.76 10.62
C ILE A 22 0.40 -1.50 9.91
N LEU A 23 1.53 -1.68 10.60
CA LEU A 23 2.84 -1.49 9.97
C LEU A 23 3.05 -2.46 8.79
N LYS A 24 2.64 -3.72 8.92
CA LYS A 24 2.66 -4.69 7.81
C LYS A 24 1.77 -4.26 6.65
N MET A 25 0.59 -3.72 6.94
CA MET A 25 -0.32 -3.20 5.92
C MET A 25 0.30 -2.02 5.16
N ILE A 26 0.97 -1.11 5.85
CA ILE A 26 1.67 0.02 5.23
C ILE A 26 2.74 -0.49 4.24
N ILE A 27 3.53 -1.48 4.65
CA ILE A 27 4.57 -2.07 3.79
C ILE A 27 3.95 -2.74 2.55
N LEU A 28 2.85 -3.49 2.74
CA LEU A 28 2.15 -4.14 1.63
C LEU A 28 1.63 -3.11 0.62
N PHE A 29 0.97 -2.05 1.09
CA PHE A 29 0.47 -0.99 0.21
C PHE A 29 1.58 -0.25 -0.52
N GLN A 30 2.71 0.03 0.13
CA GLN A 30 3.83 0.66 -0.54
C GLN A 30 4.38 -0.24 -1.67
N ALA A 31 4.50 -1.55 -1.42
CA ALA A 31 4.95 -2.50 -2.43
C ALA A 31 3.97 -2.61 -3.62
N ASP A 32 2.67 -2.60 -3.35
CA ASP A 32 1.64 -2.63 -4.38
C ASP A 32 1.59 -1.33 -5.18
N GLU A 33 1.75 -0.17 -4.53
CA GLU A 33 1.86 1.13 -5.20
C GLU A 33 3.07 1.16 -6.13
N ASP A 34 4.24 0.70 -5.68
CA ASP A 34 5.46 0.64 -6.49
C ASP A 34 5.27 -0.26 -7.71
N LYS A 35 4.60 -1.41 -7.53
CA LYS A 35 4.27 -2.33 -8.62
C LYS A 35 3.28 -1.72 -9.62
N LEU A 36 2.24 -1.05 -9.12
CA LEU A 36 1.26 -0.37 -9.97
C LEU A 36 1.90 0.78 -10.74
N ALA A 37 2.82 1.53 -10.14
CA ALA A 37 3.58 2.56 -10.82
C ALA A 37 4.37 1.99 -12.00
N GLY A 38 5.00 0.82 -11.85
CA GLY A 38 5.64 0.10 -12.96
C GLY A 38 4.66 -0.27 -14.08
N TYR A 39 3.46 -0.72 -13.74
CA TYR A 39 2.43 -1.02 -14.74
C TYR A 39 1.94 0.19 -15.52
N VAL A 40 1.97 1.40 -14.95
CA VAL A 40 1.59 2.62 -15.69
C VAL A 40 2.46 2.80 -16.92
N ASP A 41 3.77 2.57 -16.82
CA ASP A 41 4.70 2.68 -17.95
C ASP A 41 4.45 1.59 -19.00
N GLU A 42 4.12 0.37 -18.56
CA GLU A 42 3.79 -0.73 -19.47
C GLU A 42 2.47 -0.51 -20.21
N VAL A 43 1.46 0.04 -19.53
CA VAL A 43 0.19 0.48 -20.15
C VAL A 43 0.45 1.62 -21.12
N ARG A 44 1.24 2.62 -20.73
CA ARG A 44 1.59 3.77 -21.58
C ARG A 44 2.33 3.35 -22.85
N ALA A 45 3.16 2.31 -22.75
CA ALA A 45 3.85 1.72 -23.89
C ALA A 45 2.98 0.76 -24.72
N GLY A 46 1.71 0.55 -24.35
CA GLY A 46 0.78 -0.35 -25.05
C GLY A 46 1.10 -1.83 -24.89
N ARG A 47 1.98 -2.22 -23.94
CA ARG A 47 2.33 -3.62 -23.67
C ARG A 47 1.28 -4.34 -22.84
N ILE A 48 0.59 -3.59 -21.97
CA ILE A 48 -0.58 -4.06 -21.23
C ILE A 48 -1.81 -3.34 -21.80
N VAL A 49 -2.81 -4.11 -22.24
CA VAL A 49 -4.13 -3.59 -22.62
C VAL A 49 -5.15 -4.15 -21.64
N ARG A 50 -5.88 -3.28 -20.94
CA ARG A 50 -7.05 -3.67 -20.15
C ARG A 50 -8.31 -3.28 -20.91
N GLU A 51 -9.09 -4.27 -21.32
CA GLU A 51 -10.44 -4.02 -21.79
C GLU A 51 -11.29 -3.53 -20.61
N ARG A 52 -12.12 -2.51 -20.84
CA ARG A 52 -13.11 -2.08 -19.84
C ARG A 52 -14.18 -3.16 -19.78
N SER A 53 -14.20 -3.92 -18.69
CA SER A 53 -15.35 -4.77 -18.36
C SER A 53 -16.56 -3.85 -18.12
N GLU A 54 -17.64 -4.07 -18.86
CA GLU A 54 -18.93 -3.38 -18.66
C GLU A 54 -19.57 -3.73 -17.31
#